data_AF-A0A2H0QGW1-F1
#
_entry.id   AF-A0A2H0QGW1-F1
#
_cell.length_a   1.000
_cell.length_b   1.000
_cell.length_c   1.000
_cell.angle_alpha   90.00
_cell.angle_beta   90.00
_cell.angle_gamma   90.00
#
_symmetry.space_group_name_H-M   'P 1'
#
loop_
_entity.id
_entity.type
_entity.pdbx_description
1 polymer ?
#
loop_
_entity_poly.entity_id
_entity_poly.type
_entity_poly.pdbx_seq_one_letter_code
_entity_poly.pdbx_strand_id
1 'polypeptide(L)'
;MKIAIIGTGISGNIAAYLLNQAHDITVYEKNNYIGGHSRTLEIDYDGKKIPVDTGFIVFNYRNYPLLTGMFKHLEVEVEKSDMSFAASINNSWLEYNTQSLAKLFAQKKNLLRPKYIGMLKDITSFFKESKLILESGEIDMNLGEFVKNLGLGDWFKRYFLYPMGGAIWSCPIEQMLQFPAYTFIRFFENHGLLATEGQPQWYTVTGGSKQYVEKLTASFDDKVRLNCAVKSIKRDNNKVEVTDQNGNTEVYDHVVMASHADESLKILSDATHEEKAILSNFTYQKNIAYLHRDVSLMPKNKNAWASWVYLSKEKEDKTPDISVSYWMNLLQNIDDKYPLFVTLNPHTEPDPELVFNRHEFHHPVFTKNAIKAQKEIELIQGKNNTWFCGAYQRYGFHEDGMMSGVNVAKELGVDLPWQES
;
A
#
# COMPACT_ATOMS: atom_id res chain seq x y z
N MET A 1 11.76 -13.52 27.25
CA MET A 1 10.33 -13.92 27.33
C MET A 1 10.00 -14.77 26.12
N LYS A 2 8.89 -15.51 26.16
CA LYS A 2 8.35 -16.28 25.03
C LYS A 2 7.23 -15.49 24.36
N ILE A 3 7.36 -15.19 23.06
CA ILE A 3 6.48 -14.25 22.34
C ILE A 3 5.92 -14.91 21.08
N ALA A 4 4.60 -14.86 20.90
CA ALA A 4 3.96 -15.24 19.64
C ALA A 4 3.83 -14.02 18.71
N ILE A 5 4.11 -14.17 17.42
CA ILE A 5 3.94 -13.13 16.41
C ILE A 5 3.01 -13.66 15.32
N ILE A 6 1.90 -12.98 15.08
CA ILE A 6 0.82 -13.45 14.20
C ILE A 6 0.85 -12.68 12.88
N GLY A 7 1.38 -13.30 11.84
CA GLY A 7 1.50 -12.75 10.49
C GLY A 7 2.94 -12.39 10.10
N THR A 8 3.30 -12.67 8.86
CA THR A 8 4.64 -12.39 8.29
C THR A 8 4.62 -11.26 7.25
N GLY A 9 3.69 -10.32 7.38
CA GLY A 9 3.79 -9.05 6.66
C GLY A 9 5.00 -8.23 7.13
N ILE A 10 5.26 -7.08 6.51
CA ILE A 10 6.40 -6.22 6.88
C ILE A 10 6.43 -5.89 8.39
N SER A 11 5.27 -5.63 9.00
CA SER A 11 5.13 -5.36 10.43
C SER A 11 5.55 -6.54 11.30
N GLY A 12 5.13 -7.75 10.94
CA GLY A 12 5.45 -8.97 11.67
C GLY A 12 6.91 -9.37 11.49
N ASN A 13 7.44 -9.29 10.27
CA ASN A 13 8.83 -9.63 9.99
C ASN A 13 9.81 -8.68 10.70
N ILE A 14 9.54 -7.37 10.71
CA ILE A 14 10.43 -6.44 11.42
C ILE A 14 10.34 -6.63 12.93
N ALA A 15 9.14 -6.86 13.48
CA ALA A 15 8.97 -7.16 14.90
C ALA A 15 9.70 -8.45 15.28
N ALA A 16 9.55 -9.52 14.47
CA ALA A 16 10.23 -10.79 14.66
C ALA A 16 11.75 -10.63 14.60
N TYR A 17 12.28 -9.95 13.57
CA TYR A 17 13.71 -9.70 13.42
C TYR A 17 14.33 -9.04 14.64
N LEU A 18 13.65 -8.04 15.20
CA LEU A 18 14.12 -7.32 16.40
C LEU A 18 13.98 -8.20 17.65
N LEU A 19 12.77 -8.69 17.94
CA LEU A 19 12.49 -9.45 19.15
C LEU A 19 13.29 -10.76 19.24
N ASN A 20 13.62 -11.39 18.11
CA ASN A 20 14.45 -12.59 18.05
C ASN A 20 15.84 -12.41 18.70
N GLN A 21 16.34 -11.19 18.81
CA GLN A 21 17.66 -10.91 19.39
C GLN A 21 17.69 -11.03 20.92
N ALA A 22 16.54 -10.89 21.59
CA ALA A 22 16.44 -10.85 23.04
C ALA A 22 15.40 -11.82 23.63
N HIS A 23 14.58 -12.44 22.78
CA HIS A 23 13.43 -13.23 23.20
C HIS A 23 13.30 -14.54 22.40
N ASP A 24 12.62 -15.50 23.01
CA ASP A 24 12.18 -16.72 22.34
C ASP A 24 10.89 -16.41 21.58
N ILE A 25 10.90 -16.56 20.25
CA ILE A 25 9.78 -16.17 19.40
C ILE A 25 9.23 -17.37 18.63
N THR A 26 7.92 -17.34 18.39
CA THR A 26 7.26 -18.20 17.40
C THR A 26 6.48 -17.30 16.46
N VAL A 27 6.69 -17.45 15.15
CA VAL A 27 5.96 -16.68 14.14
C VAL A 27 4.94 -17.57 13.44
N TYR A 28 3.69 -17.14 13.38
CA TYR A 28 2.60 -17.88 12.74
C TYR A 28 2.21 -17.21 11.43
N GLU A 29 2.13 -17.99 10.35
CA GLU A 29 1.73 -17.50 9.04
C GLU A 29 0.66 -18.42 8.43
N LYS A 30 -0.46 -17.83 8.00
CA LYS A 30 -1.57 -18.58 7.40
C LYS A 30 -1.23 -19.08 5.99
N ASN A 31 -0.39 -18.36 5.27
CA ASN A 31 0.02 -18.69 3.91
C ASN A 31 1.17 -19.73 3.89
N ASN A 32 1.46 -20.24 2.70
CA ASN A 32 2.62 -21.10 2.44
C ASN A 32 3.90 -20.31 2.10
N TYR A 33 3.92 -19.00 2.34
CA TYR A 33 5.05 -18.11 2.06
C TYR A 33 5.13 -16.98 3.10
N ILE A 34 6.33 -16.43 3.27
CA ILE A 34 6.63 -15.29 4.15
C ILE A 34 6.53 -13.99 3.33
N GLY A 35 6.02 -12.90 3.92
CA GLY A 35 6.14 -11.55 3.37
C GLY A 35 4.82 -10.80 3.20
N GLY A 36 3.69 -11.50 3.17
CA GLY A 36 2.36 -10.91 2.95
C GLY A 36 2.30 -10.14 1.63
N HIS A 37 2.06 -8.82 1.69
CA HIS A 37 2.05 -7.94 0.52
C HIS A 37 3.44 -7.76 -0.15
N SER A 38 4.52 -8.20 0.51
CA SER A 38 5.87 -8.29 -0.07
C SER A 38 5.95 -9.53 -0.97
N ARG A 39 5.38 -9.45 -2.17
CA ARG A 39 5.07 -10.62 -2.99
C ARG A 39 5.69 -10.54 -4.39
N THR A 40 6.79 -11.26 -4.56
CA THR A 40 7.42 -11.51 -5.87
C THR A 40 7.01 -12.87 -6.42
N LEU A 41 6.54 -12.91 -7.66
CA LEU A 41 6.32 -14.14 -8.41
C LEU A 41 7.43 -14.36 -9.42
N GLU A 42 7.97 -15.58 -9.49
CA GLU A 42 8.84 -15.98 -10.59
C GLU A 42 7.97 -16.56 -11.71
N ILE A 43 7.68 -15.75 -12.73
CA ILE A 43 6.88 -16.19 -13.87
C ILE A 43 7.76 -16.81 -14.95
N ASP A 44 7.21 -17.76 -15.69
CA ASP A 44 7.80 -18.27 -16.93
C ASP A 44 7.17 -17.56 -18.14
N TYR A 45 7.92 -16.65 -18.75
CA TYR A 45 7.53 -15.95 -19.97
C TYR A 45 8.19 -16.64 -21.17
N ASP A 46 7.48 -17.61 -21.75
CA ASP A 46 7.91 -18.37 -22.93
C ASP A 46 9.31 -18.98 -22.79
N GLY A 47 9.63 -19.54 -21.61
CA GLY A 47 10.91 -20.15 -21.26
C GLY A 47 11.86 -19.23 -20.49
N LYS A 48 11.53 -17.94 -20.32
CA LYS A 48 12.32 -16.98 -19.55
C LYS A 48 11.69 -16.77 -18.17
N LYS A 49 12.44 -17.12 -17.12
CA LYS A 49 12.07 -16.79 -15.73
C LYS A 49 12.27 -15.31 -15.44
N ILE A 50 11.22 -14.64 -14.96
CA ILE A 50 11.24 -13.21 -14.60
C ILE A 50 10.60 -13.03 -13.22
N PRO A 51 11.31 -12.44 -12.23
CA PRO A 51 10.69 -12.04 -10.97
C PRO A 51 9.83 -10.79 -11.17
N VAL A 52 8.58 -10.82 -10.70
CA VAL A 52 7.64 -9.70 -10.80
C VAL A 52 6.96 -9.49 -9.45
N ASP A 53 7.08 -8.28 -8.92
CA ASP A 53 6.35 -7.87 -7.72
C ASP A 53 4.89 -7.58 -8.06
N THR A 54 3.99 -8.05 -7.18
CA THR A 54 2.54 -7.94 -7.37
C THR A 54 1.83 -7.24 -6.21
N GLY A 55 2.58 -6.85 -5.18
CA GLY A 55 2.08 -6.08 -4.03
C GLY A 55 2.95 -4.86 -3.79
N PHE A 56 3.95 -4.95 -2.91
CA PHE A 56 4.97 -3.91 -2.75
C PHE A 56 5.96 -3.95 -3.91
N ILE A 57 6.05 -2.85 -4.68
CA ILE A 57 6.89 -2.75 -5.90
C ILE A 57 8.01 -1.72 -5.73
N VAL A 58 7.74 -0.62 -5.03
CA VAL A 58 8.49 0.64 -5.15
C VAL A 58 8.52 1.45 -3.85
N PHE A 59 9.62 2.19 -3.66
CA PHE A 59 9.84 3.08 -2.51
C PHE A 59 10.67 4.31 -2.90
N ASN A 60 10.87 5.23 -1.95
CA ASN A 60 11.83 6.32 -2.11
C ASN A 60 12.49 6.68 -0.76
N TYR A 61 13.69 7.23 -0.78
CA TYR A 61 14.44 7.56 0.44
C TYR A 61 13.82 8.65 1.32
N ARG A 62 12.94 9.50 0.76
CA ARG A 62 12.29 10.58 1.51
C ARG A 62 11.19 10.02 2.44
N ASN A 63 10.37 9.11 1.92
CA ASN A 63 9.16 8.64 2.60
C ASN A 63 9.33 7.28 3.29
N TYR A 64 10.46 6.60 3.06
CA TYR A 64 10.73 5.24 3.58
C TYR A 64 12.05 5.16 4.39
N PRO A 65 12.28 6.02 5.39
CA PRO A 65 13.55 6.05 6.11
C PRO A 65 13.85 4.75 6.89
N LEU A 66 12.86 4.12 7.53
CA LEU A 66 13.08 2.86 8.24
C LEU A 66 13.42 1.75 7.25
N LEU A 67 12.64 1.63 6.18
CA LEU A 67 12.84 0.60 5.17
C LEU A 67 14.20 0.74 4.49
N THR A 68 14.59 1.96 4.13
CA THR A 68 15.89 2.21 3.49
C THR A 68 17.06 2.04 4.45
N GLY A 69 16.88 2.36 5.74
CA GLY A 69 17.84 2.00 6.78
C GLY A 69 18.03 0.50 6.91
N MET A 70 16.94 -0.28 6.86
CA MET A 70 16.99 -1.74 6.86
C MET A 70 17.65 -2.30 5.60
N PHE A 71 17.37 -1.72 4.44
CA PHE A 71 18.02 -2.12 3.19
C PHE A 71 19.52 -1.87 3.24
N LYS A 72 19.96 -0.73 3.79
CA LYS A 72 21.38 -0.47 4.04
C LYS A 72 21.99 -1.49 5.00
N HIS A 73 21.31 -1.78 6.12
CA HIS A 73 21.77 -2.73 7.14
C HIS A 73 21.89 -4.17 6.62
N LEU A 74 20.94 -4.60 5.79
CA LEU A 74 20.89 -5.95 5.21
C LEU A 74 21.55 -6.04 3.83
N GLU A 75 22.17 -4.96 3.36
CA GLU A 75 22.81 -4.85 2.05
C GLU A 75 21.87 -5.24 0.89
N VAL A 76 20.61 -4.81 0.94
CA VAL A 76 19.60 -5.06 -0.10
C VAL A 76 19.90 -4.18 -1.31
N GLU A 77 20.06 -4.80 -2.47
CA GLU A 77 20.27 -4.09 -3.73
C GLU A 77 18.97 -3.48 -4.26
N VAL A 78 19.08 -2.26 -4.78
CA VAL A 78 17.94 -1.48 -5.27
C VAL A 78 18.32 -0.75 -6.55
N GLU A 79 17.34 -0.53 -7.41
CA GLU A 79 17.49 0.15 -8.70
C GLU A 79 16.55 1.33 -8.78
N LYS A 80 16.87 2.29 -9.65
CA LYS A 80 15.94 3.39 -9.95
C LYS A 80 14.70 2.83 -10.64
N SER A 81 13.54 3.38 -10.28
CA SER A 81 12.24 3.09 -10.87
C SER A 81 11.60 4.38 -11.38
N ASP A 82 10.79 4.26 -12.42
CA ASP A 82 9.83 5.30 -12.80
C ASP A 82 8.57 5.23 -11.91
N MET A 83 7.78 6.30 -11.87
CA MET A 83 6.49 6.36 -11.17
C MET A 83 5.48 7.24 -11.92
N SER A 84 5.62 7.34 -13.25
CA SER A 84 4.76 8.18 -14.06
C SER A 84 3.31 7.69 -14.02
N PHE A 85 2.38 8.64 -13.99
CA PHE A 85 0.95 8.38 -13.95
C PHE A 85 0.29 8.71 -15.29
N ALA A 86 -0.74 7.96 -15.65
CA ALA A 86 -1.62 8.27 -16.77
C ALA A 86 -3.08 7.93 -16.47
N ALA A 87 -3.97 8.49 -17.29
CA ALA A 87 -5.37 8.11 -17.29
C ALA A 87 -5.82 7.78 -18.73
N SER A 88 -6.60 6.71 -18.86
CA SER A 88 -7.29 6.32 -20.09
C SER A 88 -8.78 6.16 -19.81
N ILE A 89 -9.57 7.05 -20.42
CA ILE A 89 -11.00 7.20 -20.13
C ILE A 89 -11.83 6.90 -21.37
N ASN A 90 -12.88 6.12 -21.18
CA ASN A 90 -13.94 5.82 -22.14
C ASN A 90 -13.35 5.41 -23.51
N ASN A 91 -12.63 4.29 -23.52
CA ASN A 91 -12.03 3.70 -24.72
C ASN A 91 -11.20 4.69 -25.55
N SER A 92 -10.27 5.38 -24.89
CA SER A 92 -9.38 6.40 -25.50
C SER A 92 -10.08 7.70 -25.92
N TRP A 93 -11.26 8.00 -25.37
CA TRP A 93 -11.89 9.31 -25.55
C TRP A 93 -11.06 10.45 -24.95
N LEU A 94 -10.44 10.19 -23.80
CA LEU A 94 -9.43 11.03 -23.16
C LEU A 94 -8.28 10.14 -22.69
N GLU A 95 -7.07 10.44 -23.18
CA GLU A 95 -5.81 9.85 -22.70
C GLU A 95 -4.80 10.97 -22.43
N TYR A 96 -4.11 10.90 -21.31
CA TYR A 96 -2.98 11.78 -20.99
C TYR A 96 -2.01 11.09 -20.01
N ASN A 97 -0.76 11.54 -20.00
CA ASN A 97 0.29 11.10 -19.10
C ASN A 97 0.96 12.32 -18.44
N THR A 98 1.29 12.24 -17.15
CA THR A 98 1.76 13.38 -16.35
C THR A 98 3.29 13.56 -16.33
N GLN A 99 4.06 12.70 -16.99
CA GLN A 99 5.52 12.66 -16.94
C GLN A 99 6.19 13.87 -17.63
N SER A 100 5.57 14.44 -18.67
CA SER A 100 6.10 15.60 -19.38
C SER A 100 5.00 16.35 -20.12
N LEU A 101 5.23 17.61 -20.49
CA LEU A 101 4.28 18.39 -21.29
C LEU A 101 3.93 17.70 -22.62
N ALA A 102 4.91 17.07 -23.29
CA ALA A 102 4.67 16.35 -24.52
C ALA A 102 3.73 15.14 -24.32
N LYS A 103 3.91 14.41 -23.21
CA LYS A 103 3.06 13.26 -22.84
C LYS A 103 1.71 13.67 -22.24
N LEU A 104 1.61 14.87 -21.66
CA LEU A 104 0.34 15.45 -21.23
C LEU A 104 -0.58 15.63 -22.45
N PHE A 105 -0.01 16.03 -23.58
CA PHE A 105 -0.70 16.08 -24.88
C PHE A 105 -0.41 14.85 -25.76
N ALA A 106 -0.15 13.68 -25.17
CA ALA A 106 0.01 12.41 -25.90
C ALA A 106 -1.13 12.22 -26.91
N GLN A 107 -2.35 12.61 -26.52
CA GLN A 107 -3.48 12.75 -27.41
C GLN A 107 -3.62 14.21 -27.92
N LYS A 108 -3.03 14.52 -29.08
CA LYS A 108 -2.96 15.89 -29.65
C LYS A 108 -4.28 16.65 -29.72
N LYS A 109 -5.41 15.95 -29.92
CA LYS A 109 -6.75 16.57 -29.96
C LYS A 109 -7.14 17.27 -28.65
N ASN A 110 -6.47 16.95 -27.54
CA ASN A 110 -6.67 17.61 -26.25
C ASN A 110 -6.21 19.08 -26.24
N LEU A 111 -5.31 19.49 -27.14
CA LEU A 111 -4.93 20.90 -27.33
C LEU A 111 -6.13 21.77 -27.72
N LEU A 112 -7.08 21.19 -28.45
CA LEU A 112 -8.28 21.88 -28.93
C LEU A 112 -9.50 21.65 -28.03
N ARG A 113 -9.30 21.12 -26.81
CA ARG A 113 -10.37 20.75 -25.87
C ARG A 113 -10.40 21.73 -24.70
N PRO A 114 -11.25 22.77 -24.70
CA PRO A 114 -11.22 23.83 -23.68
C PRO A 114 -11.38 23.31 -22.25
N LYS A 115 -12.23 22.30 -22.04
CA LYS A 115 -12.43 21.69 -20.72
C LYS A 115 -11.18 20.95 -20.20
N TYR A 116 -10.37 20.38 -21.09
CA TYR A 116 -9.10 19.76 -20.73
C TYR A 116 -8.06 20.81 -20.34
N ILE A 117 -7.96 21.92 -21.09
CA ILE A 117 -7.08 23.03 -20.72
C ILE A 117 -7.53 23.68 -19.40
N GLY A 118 -8.84 23.80 -19.17
CA GLY A 118 -9.40 24.25 -17.89
C GLY A 118 -8.98 23.33 -16.73
N MET A 119 -9.07 22.01 -16.93
CA MET A 119 -8.58 21.02 -15.97
C MET A 119 -7.11 21.23 -15.60
N LEU A 120 -6.23 21.47 -16.58
CA LEU A 120 -4.80 21.70 -16.32
C LEU A 120 -4.55 22.97 -15.50
N LYS A 121 -5.34 24.03 -15.73
CA LYS A 121 -5.30 25.25 -14.90
C LYS A 121 -5.75 24.95 -13.47
N ASP A 122 -6.84 24.20 -13.32
CA ASP A 122 -7.37 23.79 -12.01
C ASP A 122 -6.35 22.94 -11.23
N ILE A 123 -5.61 22.03 -11.89
CA ILE A 123 -4.51 21.27 -11.27
C ILE A 123 -3.45 22.21 -10.72
N THR A 124 -3.05 23.20 -11.50
CA THR A 124 -2.01 24.18 -11.10
C THR A 124 -2.49 25.02 -9.92
N SER A 125 -3.75 25.46 -9.93
CA SER A 125 -4.39 26.17 -8.81
C SER A 125 -4.43 25.28 -7.56
N PHE A 126 -4.86 24.02 -7.69
CA PHE A 126 -4.90 23.08 -6.58
C PHE A 126 -3.52 22.88 -5.95
N PHE A 127 -2.47 22.69 -6.74
CA PHE A 127 -1.10 22.53 -6.23
C PHE A 127 -0.63 23.77 -5.45
N LYS A 128 -0.84 24.96 -6.01
CA LYS A 128 -0.43 26.21 -5.38
C LYS A 128 -1.14 26.42 -4.03
N GLU A 129 -2.47 26.32 -4.01
CA GLU A 129 -3.27 26.58 -2.82
C GLU A 129 -3.08 25.49 -1.75
N SER A 130 -2.84 24.26 -2.17
CA SER A 130 -2.49 23.15 -1.25
C SER A 130 -1.19 23.43 -0.50
N LYS A 131 -0.16 23.98 -1.17
CA LYS A 131 1.11 24.36 -0.52
C LYS A 131 0.92 25.51 0.48
N LEU A 132 0.13 26.52 0.12
CA LEU A 132 -0.20 27.63 1.03
C LEU A 132 -0.93 27.15 2.29
N ILE A 133 -1.81 26.15 2.17
CA ILE A 133 -2.48 25.56 3.34
C ILE A 133 -1.47 24.88 4.27
N LEU A 134 -0.54 24.11 3.72
CA LEU A 134 0.49 23.45 4.53
C LEU A 134 1.34 24.45 5.32
N GLU A 135 1.59 25.64 4.78
CA GLU A 135 2.28 26.74 5.46
C GLU A 135 1.41 27.43 6.52
N SER A 136 0.09 27.53 6.29
CA SER A 136 -0.85 28.24 7.17
C SER A 136 -1.30 27.46 8.41
N GLY A 137 -1.08 26.14 8.45
CA GLY A 137 -1.46 25.25 9.55
C GLY A 137 -2.60 24.28 9.20
N GLU A 138 -2.98 23.43 10.17
CA GLU A 138 -4.05 22.45 9.95
C GLU A 138 -5.41 23.12 9.72
N ILE A 139 -6.17 22.60 8.75
CA ILE A 139 -7.55 23.02 8.47
C ILE A 139 -8.52 21.88 8.80
N ASP A 140 -9.64 22.20 9.44
CA ASP A 140 -10.74 21.25 9.67
C ASP A 140 -11.77 21.35 8.54
N MET A 141 -11.43 20.74 7.41
CA MET A 141 -12.22 20.75 6.18
C MET A 141 -12.03 19.43 5.44
N ASN A 142 -13.08 18.92 4.80
CA ASN A 142 -12.95 17.77 3.91
C ASN A 142 -12.49 18.18 2.50
N LEU A 143 -12.00 17.21 1.73
CA LEU A 143 -11.46 17.44 0.39
C LEU A 143 -12.52 18.05 -0.57
N GLY A 144 -13.78 17.64 -0.45
CA GLY A 144 -14.87 18.18 -1.27
C GLY A 144 -15.15 19.66 -1.03
N GLU A 145 -15.16 20.09 0.24
CA GLU A 145 -15.28 21.49 0.63
C GLU A 145 -14.09 22.30 0.13
N PHE A 146 -12.87 21.76 0.24
CA PHE A 146 -11.66 22.43 -0.23
C PHE A 146 -11.69 22.68 -1.74
N VAL A 147 -12.01 21.64 -2.52
CA VAL A 147 -12.16 21.72 -3.98
C VAL A 147 -13.27 22.70 -4.38
N LYS A 148 -14.38 22.74 -3.63
CA LYS A 148 -15.49 23.67 -3.86
C LYS A 148 -15.09 25.12 -3.57
N ASN A 149 -14.36 25.37 -2.48
CA ASN A 149 -13.93 26.72 -2.09
C ASN A 149 -12.94 27.33 -3.08
N LEU A 150 -12.08 26.50 -3.68
CA LEU A 150 -11.18 26.91 -4.76
C LEU A 150 -11.89 27.12 -6.12
N GLY A 151 -13.18 26.75 -6.23
CA GLY A 151 -13.93 26.87 -7.47
C GLY A 151 -13.45 25.92 -8.58
N LEU A 152 -12.80 24.80 -8.22
CA LEU A 152 -12.22 23.87 -9.21
C LEU A 152 -13.32 23.13 -9.97
N GLY A 153 -13.12 23.00 -11.28
CA GLY A 153 -14.12 22.50 -12.19
C GLY A 153 -14.39 21.00 -12.08
N ASP A 154 -15.49 20.57 -12.71
CA ASP A 154 -15.90 19.16 -12.75
C ASP A 154 -14.87 18.25 -13.46
N TRP A 155 -14.16 18.78 -14.48
CA TRP A 155 -13.12 18.03 -15.16
C TRP A 155 -11.91 17.74 -14.28
N PHE A 156 -11.50 18.69 -13.42
CA PHE A 156 -10.44 18.49 -12.43
C PHE A 156 -10.77 17.34 -11.49
N LYS A 157 -11.99 17.36 -10.93
CA LYS A 157 -12.47 16.30 -10.05
C LYS A 157 -12.45 14.95 -10.75
N ARG A 158 -13.15 14.84 -11.89
CA ARG A 158 -13.41 13.57 -12.57
C ARG A 158 -12.20 12.94 -13.24
N TYR A 159 -11.34 13.76 -13.83
CA TYR A 159 -10.29 13.27 -14.71
C TYR A 159 -8.88 13.51 -14.18
N PHE A 160 -8.72 14.11 -13.00
CA PHE A 160 -7.42 14.21 -12.32
C PHE A 160 -7.50 13.76 -10.87
N LEU A 161 -8.33 14.41 -10.04
CA LEU A 161 -8.36 14.15 -8.60
C LEU A 161 -8.80 12.71 -8.29
N TYR A 162 -9.91 12.26 -8.88
CA TYR A 162 -10.42 10.91 -8.64
C TYR A 162 -9.51 9.83 -9.20
N PRO A 163 -9.02 9.92 -10.46
CA PRO A 163 -8.04 8.96 -10.98
C PRO A 163 -6.79 8.86 -10.10
N MET A 164 -6.23 10.00 -9.68
CA MET A 164 -5.00 10.03 -8.89
C MET A 164 -5.22 9.49 -7.47
N GLY A 165 -6.13 10.08 -6.69
CA GLY A 165 -6.37 9.63 -5.32
C GLY A 165 -6.89 8.18 -5.29
N GLY A 166 -7.65 7.81 -6.31
CA GLY A 166 -8.27 6.51 -6.42
C GLY A 166 -7.26 5.41 -6.70
N ALA A 167 -6.28 5.69 -7.55
CA ALA A 167 -5.18 4.76 -7.80
C ALA A 167 -4.23 4.61 -6.59
N ILE A 168 -4.18 5.60 -5.68
CA ILE A 168 -3.34 5.56 -4.47
C ILE A 168 -4.00 4.73 -3.37
N TRP A 169 -5.27 5.00 -3.05
CA TRP A 169 -5.96 4.38 -1.92
C TRP A 169 -6.98 3.30 -2.31
N SER A 170 -7.13 3.02 -3.61
CA SER A 170 -8.06 2.01 -4.15
C SER A 170 -9.48 2.15 -3.58
N CYS A 171 -9.95 3.38 -3.33
CA CYS A 171 -11.21 3.67 -2.64
C CYS A 171 -12.22 4.39 -3.55
N PRO A 172 -13.54 4.22 -3.32
CA PRO A 172 -14.57 4.87 -4.12
C PRO A 172 -14.49 6.40 -4.09
N ILE A 173 -14.95 7.01 -5.19
CA ILE A 173 -14.94 8.45 -5.42
C ILE A 173 -15.65 9.24 -4.31
N GLU A 174 -16.86 8.80 -3.90
CA GLU A 174 -17.63 9.54 -2.88
C GLU A 174 -16.92 9.55 -1.52
N GLN A 175 -16.20 8.47 -1.19
CA GLN A 175 -15.46 8.38 0.05
C GLN A 175 -14.28 9.35 0.05
N MET A 176 -13.56 9.47 -1.07
CA MET A 176 -12.40 10.36 -1.19
C MET A 176 -12.73 11.82 -0.90
N LEU A 177 -13.88 12.32 -1.35
CA LEU A 177 -14.29 13.70 -1.06
C LEU A 177 -14.53 13.97 0.43
N GLN A 178 -14.79 12.93 1.23
CA GLN A 178 -14.97 13.02 2.68
C GLN A 178 -13.64 12.97 3.45
N PHE A 179 -12.51 12.72 2.77
CA PHE A 179 -11.21 12.68 3.44
C PHE A 179 -10.84 14.05 4.01
N PRO A 180 -10.17 14.12 5.18
CA PRO A 180 -9.61 15.37 5.69
C PRO A 180 -8.64 15.98 4.68
N ALA A 181 -8.93 17.20 4.21
CA ALA A 181 -8.19 17.85 3.13
C ALA A 181 -6.71 18.00 3.49
N TYR A 182 -6.40 18.47 4.71
CA TYR A 182 -5.03 18.65 5.18
C TYR A 182 -4.22 17.35 5.13
N THR A 183 -4.82 16.22 5.53
CA THR A 183 -4.16 14.92 5.53
C THR A 183 -3.87 14.44 4.10
N PHE A 184 -4.83 14.62 3.19
CA PHE A 184 -4.68 14.31 1.77
C PHE A 184 -3.57 15.15 1.12
N ILE A 185 -3.60 16.46 1.34
CA ILE A 185 -2.63 17.43 0.81
C ILE A 185 -1.22 17.12 1.31
N ARG A 186 -1.06 16.88 2.61
CA ARG A 186 0.24 16.51 3.21
C ARG A 186 0.79 15.23 2.59
N PHE A 187 -0.06 14.24 2.34
CA PHE A 187 0.35 13.03 1.65
C PHE A 187 0.86 13.34 0.23
N PHE A 188 0.11 14.14 -0.54
CA PHE A 188 0.50 14.52 -1.89
C PHE A 188 1.85 15.27 -1.90
N GLU A 189 2.07 16.20 -0.97
CA GLU A 189 3.34 16.94 -0.89
C GLU A 189 4.51 16.00 -0.58
N ASN A 190 4.38 15.13 0.43
CA ASN A 190 5.43 14.18 0.80
C ASN A 190 5.83 13.27 -0.38
N HIS A 191 4.88 12.94 -1.25
CA HIS A 191 5.10 12.10 -2.44
C HIS A 191 5.47 12.89 -3.70
N GLY A 192 5.63 14.21 -3.62
CA GLY A 192 5.94 15.08 -4.76
C GLY A 192 4.80 15.20 -5.78
N LEU A 193 3.57 14.89 -5.39
CA LEU A 193 2.38 14.90 -6.25
C LEU A 193 1.74 16.30 -6.37
N LEU A 194 2.21 17.30 -5.61
CA LEU A 194 1.81 18.72 -5.74
C LEU A 194 2.79 19.55 -6.56
N ALA A 195 3.65 18.91 -7.37
CA ALA A 195 4.66 19.61 -8.14
C ALA A 195 4.81 19.01 -9.54
N THR A 196 5.15 19.88 -10.51
CA THR A 196 5.50 19.47 -11.87
C THR A 196 6.97 19.06 -11.98
N GLU A 197 7.81 19.44 -11.01
CA GLU A 197 9.23 19.11 -10.91
C GLU A 197 9.60 18.78 -9.45
N GLY A 198 10.76 18.16 -9.23
CA GLY A 198 11.25 17.86 -7.88
C GLY A 198 10.55 16.67 -7.21
N GLN A 199 9.90 15.80 -7.99
CA GLN A 199 9.38 14.53 -7.47
C GLN A 199 10.54 13.69 -6.91
N PRO A 200 10.31 12.93 -5.83
CA PRO A 200 11.34 12.03 -5.32
C PRO A 200 11.72 11.00 -6.37
N GLN A 201 13.01 10.68 -6.45
CA GLN A 201 13.45 9.51 -7.23
C GLN A 201 12.89 8.25 -6.56
N TRP A 202 12.15 7.47 -7.32
CA TRP A 202 11.64 6.18 -6.90
C TRP A 202 12.64 5.08 -7.18
N TYR A 203 12.55 4.02 -6.39
CA TYR A 203 13.41 2.85 -6.45
C TYR A 203 12.58 1.58 -6.32
N THR A 204 13.11 0.48 -6.82
CA THR A 204 12.60 -0.88 -6.66
C THR A 204 13.72 -1.79 -6.16
N VAL A 205 13.38 -2.95 -5.61
CA VAL A 205 14.36 -3.92 -5.12
C VAL A 205 14.83 -4.78 -6.29
N THR A 206 16.15 -4.90 -6.48
CA THR A 206 16.72 -5.76 -7.53
C THR A 206 16.26 -7.19 -7.30
N GLY A 207 15.64 -7.83 -8.31
CA GLY A 207 15.12 -9.20 -8.18
C GLY A 207 13.80 -9.33 -7.39
N GLY A 208 13.22 -8.20 -6.97
CA GLY A 208 11.91 -8.10 -6.33
C GLY A 208 11.93 -8.14 -4.80
N SER A 209 10.81 -7.75 -4.20
CA SER A 209 10.61 -7.65 -2.75
C SER A 209 10.99 -8.91 -1.96
N LYS A 210 10.90 -10.10 -2.55
CA LYS A 210 11.34 -11.37 -1.93
C LYS A 210 12.79 -11.30 -1.42
N GLN A 211 13.66 -10.54 -2.08
CA GLN A 211 15.09 -10.49 -1.75
C GLN A 211 15.36 -9.90 -0.37
N TYR A 212 14.67 -8.82 0.01
CA TYR A 212 14.83 -8.32 1.37
C TYR A 212 14.06 -9.17 2.38
N VAL A 213 12.96 -9.81 1.99
CA VAL A 213 12.20 -10.71 2.90
C VAL A 213 13.08 -11.88 3.31
N GLU A 214 13.76 -12.53 2.35
CA GLU A 214 14.74 -13.59 2.60
C GLU A 214 15.84 -13.12 3.56
N LYS A 215 16.46 -11.96 3.28
CA LYS A 215 17.51 -11.39 4.15
C LYS A 215 17.01 -11.02 5.55
N LEU A 216 15.82 -10.43 5.64
CA LEU A 216 15.21 -10.00 6.90
C LEU A 216 14.83 -11.20 7.77
N THR A 217 14.41 -12.31 7.17
CA THR A 217 13.90 -13.47 7.91
C THR A 217 14.95 -14.54 8.21
N ALA A 218 16.12 -14.48 7.57
CA ALA A 218 17.18 -15.49 7.68
C ALA A 218 17.64 -15.84 9.11
N SER A 219 17.45 -14.96 10.10
CA SER A 219 17.85 -15.23 11.49
C SER A 219 16.76 -15.92 12.34
N PHE A 220 15.56 -16.10 11.80
CA PHE A 220 14.42 -16.68 12.50
C PHE A 220 13.50 -17.53 11.60
N ASP A 221 13.94 -17.87 10.39
CA ASP A 221 13.13 -18.63 9.43
C ASP A 221 12.70 -20.00 9.97
N ASP A 222 13.58 -20.64 10.75
CA ASP A 222 13.34 -21.88 11.49
C ASP A 222 12.25 -21.76 12.58
N LYS A 223 11.92 -20.53 13.01
CA LYS A 223 10.87 -20.21 13.99
C LYS A 223 9.54 -19.86 13.34
N VAL A 224 9.47 -19.82 12.01
CA VAL A 224 8.24 -19.52 11.26
C VAL A 224 7.43 -20.78 10.99
N ARG A 225 6.17 -20.79 11.41
CA ARG A 225 5.19 -21.83 11.14
C ARG A 225 4.30 -21.40 9.98
N LEU A 226 4.66 -21.85 8.77
CA LEU A 226 3.86 -21.66 7.56
C LEU A 226 2.64 -22.59 7.56
N ASN A 227 1.59 -22.24 6.79
CA ASN A 227 0.31 -22.95 6.76
C ASN A 227 -0.27 -23.19 8.17
N CYS A 228 -0.04 -22.24 9.07
CA CYS A 228 -0.38 -22.33 10.48
C CYS A 228 -1.15 -21.08 10.88
N ALA A 229 -2.37 -20.95 10.36
CA ALA A 229 -3.25 -19.87 10.76
C ALA A 229 -3.60 -19.98 12.26
N VAL A 230 -3.52 -18.89 12.99
CA VAL A 230 -4.06 -18.84 14.36
C VAL A 230 -5.57 -18.77 14.28
N LYS A 231 -6.23 -19.68 14.99
CA LYS A 231 -7.68 -19.78 15.05
C LYS A 231 -8.25 -18.96 16.20
N SER A 232 -7.59 -18.99 17.36
CA SER A 232 -8.05 -18.26 18.53
C SER A 232 -6.90 -17.93 19.48
N ILE A 233 -7.04 -16.80 20.16
CA ILE A 233 -6.18 -16.33 21.22
C ILE A 233 -7.05 -16.08 22.45
N LYS A 234 -6.59 -16.56 23.61
CA LYS A 234 -7.23 -16.34 24.91
C LYS A 234 -6.18 -15.87 25.90
N ARG A 235 -6.50 -14.86 26.70
CA ARG A 235 -5.56 -14.25 27.65
C ARG A 235 -6.07 -14.52 29.05
N ASP A 236 -5.26 -15.17 29.85
CA ASP A 236 -5.63 -15.56 31.22
C ASP A 236 -4.37 -15.60 32.10
N ASN A 237 -4.52 -15.22 33.36
CA ASN A 237 -3.45 -15.28 34.38
C ASN A 237 -2.08 -14.72 33.90
N ASN A 238 -2.09 -13.56 33.23
CA ASN A 238 -0.90 -12.91 32.64
C ASN A 238 -0.14 -13.77 31.60
N LYS A 239 -0.85 -14.67 30.93
CA LYS A 239 -0.34 -15.47 29.82
C LYS A 239 -1.27 -15.39 28.62
N VAL A 240 -0.72 -15.70 27.46
CA VAL A 240 -1.45 -15.73 26.20
C VAL A 240 -1.45 -17.17 25.68
N GLU A 241 -2.62 -17.77 25.59
CA GLU A 241 -2.84 -19.06 24.95
C GLU A 241 -3.20 -18.85 23.48
N VAL A 242 -2.42 -19.45 22.58
CA VAL A 242 -2.59 -19.38 21.13
C VAL A 242 -2.94 -20.77 20.60
N THR A 243 -4.08 -20.87 19.93
CA THR A 243 -4.53 -22.12 19.30
C THR A 243 -4.52 -21.98 17.78
N ASP A 244 -3.79 -22.86 17.11
CA ASP A 244 -3.70 -22.89 15.65
C ASP A 244 -4.89 -23.60 14.99
N GLN A 245 -4.96 -23.53 13.66
CA GLN A 245 -6.01 -24.16 12.86
C GLN A 245 -6.03 -25.70 12.94
N ASN A 246 -4.93 -26.32 13.36
CA ASN A 246 -4.82 -27.77 13.55
C ASN A 246 -5.26 -28.19 14.96
N GLY A 247 -5.57 -27.24 15.84
CA GLY A 247 -5.96 -27.49 17.22
C GLY A 247 -4.79 -27.62 18.19
N ASN A 248 -3.56 -27.31 17.77
CA ASN A 248 -2.44 -27.25 18.70
C ASN A 248 -2.53 -25.96 19.50
N THR A 249 -2.28 -26.06 20.80
CA THR A 249 -2.32 -24.93 21.72
C THR A 249 -0.96 -24.74 22.38
N GLU A 250 -0.51 -23.49 22.43
CA GLU A 250 0.75 -23.12 23.04
C GLU A 250 0.63 -21.83 23.84
N VAL A 251 1.37 -21.75 24.95
CA VAL A 251 1.31 -20.63 25.90
C VAL A 251 2.54 -19.74 25.75
N TYR A 252 2.29 -18.43 25.77
CA TYR A 252 3.25 -17.36 25.59
C TYR A 252 3.15 -16.33 26.72
N ASP A 253 4.21 -15.55 26.92
CA ASP A 253 4.19 -14.39 27.81
C ASP A 253 3.45 -13.23 27.15
N HIS A 254 3.73 -12.98 25.87
CA HIS A 254 3.16 -11.90 25.07
C HIS A 254 2.76 -12.38 23.67
N VAL A 255 1.87 -11.61 23.03
CA VAL A 255 1.51 -11.80 21.61
C VAL A 255 1.56 -10.48 20.85
N VAL A 256 2.16 -10.52 19.67
CA VAL A 256 2.18 -9.42 18.68
C VAL A 256 1.25 -9.79 17.54
N MET A 257 0.19 -9.01 17.39
CA MET A 257 -0.80 -9.11 16.33
C MET A 257 -0.32 -8.28 15.15
N ALA A 258 0.30 -8.95 14.16
CA ALA A 258 0.83 -8.35 12.93
C ALA A 258 -0.07 -8.63 11.69
N SER A 259 -1.31 -9.04 11.94
CA SER A 259 -2.37 -9.20 10.95
C SER A 259 -3.25 -7.96 10.83
N HIS A 260 -4.15 -7.94 9.85
CA HIS A 260 -5.17 -6.91 9.74
C HIS A 260 -5.99 -6.78 11.03
N ALA A 261 -6.36 -5.57 11.39
CA ALA A 261 -7.09 -5.28 12.63
C ALA A 261 -8.39 -6.09 12.79
N ASP A 262 -9.13 -6.33 11.70
CA ASP A 262 -10.35 -7.12 11.73
C ASP A 262 -10.07 -8.62 11.93
N GLU A 263 -9.00 -9.15 11.30
CA GLU A 263 -8.51 -10.51 11.53
C GLU A 263 -8.04 -10.69 12.98
N SER A 264 -7.25 -9.74 13.49
CA SER A 264 -6.78 -9.70 14.87
C SER A 264 -7.93 -9.70 15.86
N LEU A 265 -8.95 -8.88 15.62
CA LEU A 265 -10.14 -8.80 16.48
C LEU A 265 -10.96 -10.10 16.44
N LYS A 266 -11.07 -10.76 15.27
CA LYS A 266 -11.82 -12.01 15.11
C LYS A 266 -11.21 -13.17 15.89
N ILE A 267 -9.87 -13.22 16.00
CA ILE A 267 -9.20 -14.33 16.69
C ILE A 267 -9.04 -14.10 18.20
N LEU A 268 -9.18 -12.88 18.69
CA LEU A 268 -9.20 -12.58 20.14
C LEU A 268 -10.53 -13.03 20.76
N SER A 269 -10.51 -14.12 21.52
CA SER A 269 -11.71 -14.74 22.10
C SER A 269 -12.30 -13.92 23.26
N ASP A 270 -11.48 -13.09 23.89
CA ASP A 270 -11.78 -12.29 25.06
C ASP A 270 -11.56 -10.80 24.80
N ALA A 271 -11.71 -10.36 23.54
CA ALA A 271 -11.49 -8.97 23.15
C ALA A 271 -12.28 -7.99 24.05
N THR A 272 -11.56 -7.03 24.64
CA THR A 272 -12.11 -6.05 25.57
C THR A 272 -13.04 -5.06 24.85
N HIS A 273 -13.78 -4.27 25.61
CA HIS A 273 -14.63 -3.23 25.03
C HIS A 273 -13.79 -2.19 24.26
N GLU A 274 -12.66 -1.77 24.82
CA GLU A 274 -11.74 -0.80 24.20
C GLU A 274 -11.10 -1.36 22.92
N GLU A 275 -10.64 -2.60 22.94
CA GLU A 275 -10.09 -3.28 21.75
C GLU A 275 -11.12 -3.34 20.61
N LYS A 276 -12.36 -3.73 20.92
CA LYS A 276 -13.47 -3.74 19.95
C LYS A 276 -13.76 -2.35 19.43
N ALA A 277 -13.85 -1.36 20.33
CA ALA A 277 -14.19 0.01 19.99
C ALA A 277 -13.16 0.66 19.08
N ILE A 278 -11.88 0.31 19.20
CA ILE A 278 -10.79 0.85 18.38
C ILE A 278 -10.62 0.03 17.09
N LEU A 279 -10.39 -1.29 17.21
CA LEU A 279 -9.97 -2.13 16.07
C LEU A 279 -11.06 -2.29 15.00
N SER A 280 -12.34 -2.22 15.37
CA SER A 280 -13.45 -2.34 14.42
C SER A 280 -13.59 -1.16 13.45
N ASN A 281 -12.93 -0.03 13.72
CA ASN A 281 -12.94 1.12 12.79
C ASN A 281 -12.02 0.93 11.59
N PHE A 282 -11.12 -0.04 11.62
CA PHE A 282 -10.23 -0.37 10.51
C PHE A 282 -10.92 -1.42 9.63
N THR A 283 -11.55 -0.96 8.56
CA THR A 283 -12.17 -1.83 7.56
C THR A 283 -11.26 -2.01 6.35
N TYR A 284 -11.53 -3.04 5.55
CA TYR A 284 -10.71 -3.40 4.40
C TYR A 284 -11.57 -3.58 3.15
N GLN A 285 -11.06 -3.12 2.02
CA GLN A 285 -11.65 -3.32 0.70
C GLN A 285 -10.88 -4.41 -0.05
N LYS A 286 -11.65 -5.37 -0.56
CA LYS A 286 -11.16 -6.42 -1.44
C LYS A 286 -10.74 -5.82 -2.79
N ASN A 287 -9.56 -6.20 -3.27
CA ASN A 287 -9.02 -5.80 -4.55
C ASN A 287 -8.46 -7.05 -5.26
N ILE A 288 -8.82 -7.25 -6.53
CA ILE A 288 -8.35 -8.39 -7.32
C ILE A 288 -7.25 -7.90 -8.26
N ALA A 289 -6.07 -8.50 -8.15
CA ALA A 289 -4.93 -8.25 -9.01
C ALA A 289 -4.73 -9.39 -10.01
N TYR A 290 -4.48 -9.02 -11.27
CA TYR A 290 -4.08 -9.95 -12.31
C TYR A 290 -2.65 -9.61 -12.76
N LEU A 291 -1.73 -10.57 -12.71
CA LEU A 291 -0.45 -10.49 -13.42
C LEU A 291 -0.64 -11.12 -14.79
N HIS A 292 -0.45 -10.35 -15.86
CA HIS A 292 -0.75 -10.77 -17.22
C HIS A 292 0.16 -10.09 -18.27
N ARG A 293 0.06 -10.56 -19.51
CA ARG A 293 0.67 -9.92 -20.71
C ARG A 293 -0.34 -9.32 -21.69
N ASP A 294 -1.62 -9.26 -21.31
CA ASP A 294 -2.68 -8.64 -22.13
C ASP A 294 -2.52 -7.12 -22.25
N VAL A 295 -2.09 -6.66 -23.43
CA VAL A 295 -1.88 -5.24 -23.76
C VAL A 295 -3.19 -4.46 -23.95
N SER A 296 -4.35 -5.12 -24.00
CA SER A 296 -5.64 -4.45 -24.16
C SER A 296 -6.06 -3.65 -22.91
N LEU A 297 -5.46 -3.98 -21.76
CA LEU A 297 -5.61 -3.27 -20.48
C LEU A 297 -4.61 -2.11 -20.32
N MET A 298 -4.16 -1.54 -21.44
CA MET A 298 -3.33 -0.33 -21.50
C MET A 298 -3.94 0.69 -22.47
N PRO A 299 -3.54 1.98 -22.42
CA PRO A 299 -4.01 2.99 -23.37
C PRO A 299 -3.74 2.56 -24.82
N LYS A 300 -4.66 2.87 -25.74
CA LYS A 300 -4.45 2.55 -27.18
C LYS A 300 -3.28 3.36 -27.76
N ASN A 301 -3.11 4.59 -27.27
CA ASN A 301 -1.96 5.40 -27.62
C ASN A 301 -0.77 5.10 -26.71
N LYS A 302 0.27 4.45 -27.25
CA LYS A 302 1.49 4.13 -26.51
C LYS A 302 2.19 5.35 -25.90
N ASN A 303 2.01 6.55 -26.46
CA ASN A 303 2.57 7.77 -25.87
C ASN A 303 1.90 8.16 -24.54
N ALA A 304 0.71 7.62 -24.25
CA ALA A 304 0.01 7.79 -22.99
C ALA A 304 0.34 6.70 -21.97
N TRP A 305 1.19 5.71 -22.31
CA TRP A 305 1.62 4.69 -21.35
C TRP A 305 2.47 5.32 -20.25
N ALA A 306 2.27 4.83 -19.03
CA ALA A 306 2.94 5.27 -17.82
C ALA A 306 3.15 4.06 -16.90
N SER A 307 3.89 4.23 -15.81
CA SER A 307 4.11 3.18 -14.82
C SER A 307 2.81 2.65 -14.22
N TRP A 308 1.80 3.52 -14.04
CA TRP A 308 0.48 3.16 -13.56
C TRP A 308 -0.57 3.99 -14.28
N VAL A 309 -1.60 3.31 -14.78
CA VAL A 309 -2.62 3.88 -15.65
C VAL A 309 -3.98 3.63 -15.04
N TYR A 310 -4.67 4.71 -14.66
CA TYR A 310 -6.08 4.65 -14.32
C TYR A 310 -6.92 4.33 -15.56
N LEU A 311 -7.81 3.35 -15.46
CA LEU A 311 -8.67 2.90 -16.54
C LEU A 311 -10.13 3.14 -16.19
N SER A 312 -10.87 3.78 -17.10
CA SER A 312 -12.32 3.87 -17.00
C SER A 312 -12.99 3.53 -18.32
N LYS A 313 -14.03 2.69 -18.28
CA LYS A 313 -14.85 2.35 -19.45
C LYS A 313 -15.82 3.45 -19.84
N GLU A 314 -16.19 4.32 -18.91
CA GLU A 314 -17.16 5.39 -19.10
C GLU A 314 -16.51 6.77 -18.90
N LYS A 315 -17.21 7.83 -19.30
CA LYS A 315 -16.75 9.20 -19.02
C LYS A 315 -17.03 9.60 -17.58
N GLU A 316 -18.06 9.03 -17.00
CA GLU A 316 -18.37 9.17 -15.59
C GLU A 316 -18.22 7.77 -15.01
N ASP A 317 -17.11 7.53 -14.33
CA ASP A 317 -16.92 6.27 -13.65
C ASP A 317 -17.83 6.22 -12.41
N LYS A 318 -18.70 5.21 -12.37
CA LYS A 318 -19.61 4.95 -11.26
C LYS A 318 -19.29 3.63 -10.58
N THR A 319 -18.22 2.95 -10.98
CA THR A 319 -17.84 1.69 -10.33
C THR A 319 -17.29 2.00 -8.93
N PRO A 320 -17.67 1.19 -7.92
CA PRO A 320 -17.10 1.32 -6.59
C PRO A 320 -15.62 0.94 -6.56
N ASP A 321 -15.22 0.03 -7.46
CA ASP A 321 -13.84 -0.45 -7.57
C ASP A 321 -13.09 0.31 -8.65
N ILE A 322 -11.85 0.67 -8.32
CA ILE A 322 -10.98 1.42 -9.22
C ILE A 322 -10.12 0.46 -10.02
N SER A 323 -10.06 0.69 -11.33
CA SER A 323 -9.20 -0.06 -12.23
C SER A 323 -7.89 0.69 -12.50
N VAL A 324 -6.77 0.04 -12.20
CA VAL A 324 -5.42 0.55 -12.44
C VAL A 324 -4.57 -0.56 -13.06
N SER A 325 -3.90 -0.26 -14.16
CA SER A 325 -2.91 -1.14 -14.77
C SER A 325 -1.50 -0.61 -14.51
N TYR A 326 -0.65 -1.44 -13.92
CA TYR A 326 0.75 -1.16 -13.61
C TYR A 326 1.62 -1.79 -14.70
N TRP A 327 2.45 -0.98 -15.35
CA TRP A 327 3.39 -1.45 -16.36
C TRP A 327 4.71 -1.85 -15.71
N MET A 328 4.86 -3.16 -15.45
CA MET A 328 5.95 -3.69 -14.62
C MET A 328 7.32 -3.53 -15.27
N ASN A 329 7.40 -3.46 -16.60
CA ASN A 329 8.66 -3.17 -17.30
C ASN A 329 9.27 -1.85 -16.87
N LEU A 330 8.43 -0.81 -16.74
CA LEU A 330 8.91 0.52 -16.38
C LEU A 330 9.15 0.68 -14.87
N LEU A 331 8.39 -0.06 -14.04
CA LEU A 331 8.52 -0.08 -12.58
C LEU A 331 9.70 -0.93 -12.07
N GLN A 332 10.01 -2.03 -12.76
CA GLN A 332 11.01 -3.02 -12.32
C GLN A 332 12.16 -3.23 -13.31
N ASN A 333 12.32 -2.33 -14.28
CA ASN A 333 13.35 -2.42 -15.31
C ASN A 333 13.33 -3.75 -16.09
N ILE A 334 12.15 -4.37 -16.25
CA ILE A 334 12.00 -5.62 -17.01
C ILE A 334 12.13 -5.31 -18.50
N ASP A 335 12.95 -6.08 -19.22
CA ASP A 335 13.17 -5.97 -20.67
C ASP A 335 11.84 -5.86 -21.45
N ASP A 336 11.69 -4.79 -22.24
CA ASP A 336 10.50 -4.44 -23.02
C ASP A 336 10.04 -5.52 -24.01
N LYS A 337 10.90 -6.49 -24.33
CA LYS A 337 10.52 -7.67 -25.13
C LYS A 337 9.50 -8.56 -24.42
N TYR A 338 9.37 -8.44 -23.10
CA TYR A 338 8.49 -9.25 -22.25
C TYR A 338 7.48 -8.33 -21.56
N PRO A 339 6.46 -7.82 -22.28
CA PRO A 339 5.49 -6.89 -21.71
C PRO A 339 4.71 -7.57 -20.58
N LEU A 340 4.74 -6.95 -19.42
CA LEU A 340 4.13 -7.45 -18.19
C LEU A 340 3.37 -6.36 -17.47
N PHE A 341 2.16 -6.71 -17.06
CA PHE A 341 1.25 -5.81 -16.40
C PHE A 341 0.67 -6.46 -15.16
N VAL A 342 0.48 -5.65 -14.13
CA VAL A 342 -0.40 -5.99 -13.01
C VAL A 342 -1.63 -5.10 -13.13
N THR A 343 -2.83 -5.66 -13.32
CA THR A 343 -4.06 -4.85 -13.35
C THR A 343 -4.93 -5.15 -12.14
N LEU A 344 -5.26 -4.10 -11.39
CA LEU A 344 -6.21 -4.12 -10.29
C LEU A 344 -7.63 -3.87 -10.81
N ASN A 345 -8.57 -4.69 -10.34
CA ASN A 345 -10.01 -4.61 -10.59
C ASN A 345 -10.36 -4.20 -12.03
N PRO A 346 -9.88 -4.93 -13.06
CA PRO A 346 -10.12 -4.55 -14.43
C PRO A 346 -11.62 -4.61 -14.75
N HIS A 347 -12.13 -3.57 -15.42
CA HIS A 347 -13.53 -3.53 -15.86
C HIS A 347 -13.90 -4.68 -16.81
N THR A 348 -12.92 -5.20 -17.57
CA THR A 348 -13.00 -6.46 -18.32
C THR A 348 -11.82 -7.30 -17.87
N GLU A 349 -12.03 -8.51 -17.40
CA GLU A 349 -10.90 -9.40 -17.07
C GLU A 349 -9.98 -9.60 -18.29
N PRO A 350 -8.65 -9.71 -18.08
CA PRO A 350 -7.72 -10.02 -19.16
C PRO A 350 -8.05 -11.37 -19.79
N ASP A 351 -7.62 -11.57 -21.04
CA ASP A 351 -7.69 -12.89 -21.68
C ASP A 351 -7.03 -13.96 -20.78
N PRO A 352 -7.75 -15.02 -20.37
CA PRO A 352 -7.23 -16.06 -19.49
C PRO A 352 -5.93 -16.72 -19.98
N GLU A 353 -5.72 -16.82 -21.31
CA GLU A 353 -4.49 -17.40 -21.88
C GLU A 353 -3.27 -16.49 -21.71
N LEU A 354 -3.49 -15.22 -21.36
CA LEU A 354 -2.45 -14.22 -21.13
C LEU A 354 -2.22 -13.94 -19.64
N VAL A 355 -2.92 -14.64 -18.73
CA VAL A 355 -2.81 -14.47 -17.27
C VAL A 355 -1.80 -15.44 -16.68
N PHE A 356 -0.84 -14.91 -15.93
CA PHE A 356 0.13 -15.70 -15.15
C PHE A 356 -0.35 -15.94 -13.72
N ASN A 357 -1.03 -14.96 -13.12
CA ASN A 357 -1.53 -15.08 -11.75
C ASN A 357 -2.74 -14.19 -11.51
N ARG A 358 -3.66 -14.68 -10.67
CA ARG A 358 -4.75 -13.90 -10.08
C ARG A 358 -4.60 -13.96 -8.56
N HIS A 359 -4.66 -12.82 -7.89
CA HIS A 359 -4.55 -12.73 -6.44
C HIS A 359 -5.55 -11.74 -5.85
N GLU A 360 -5.94 -11.98 -4.60
CA GLU A 360 -6.90 -11.16 -3.87
C GLU A 360 -6.21 -10.46 -2.71
N PHE A 361 -6.15 -9.13 -2.77
CA PHE A 361 -5.63 -8.26 -1.73
C PHE A 361 -6.76 -7.62 -0.93
N HIS A 362 -6.43 -7.17 0.28
CA HIS A 362 -7.34 -6.44 1.14
C HIS A 362 -6.65 -5.16 1.61
N HIS A 363 -7.10 -4.00 1.14
CA HIS A 363 -6.49 -2.71 1.46
C HIS A 363 -7.28 -1.99 2.57
N PRO A 364 -6.61 -1.36 3.54
CA PRO A 364 -7.27 -0.63 4.61
C PRO A 364 -8.02 0.60 4.06
N VAL A 365 -9.21 0.86 4.60
CA VAL A 365 -10.04 2.02 4.24
C VAL A 365 -9.94 3.10 5.32
N PHE A 366 -9.42 4.27 4.95
CA PHE A 366 -9.16 5.37 5.89
C PHE A 366 -10.34 6.33 6.03
N THR A 367 -11.41 5.87 6.68
CA THR A 367 -12.53 6.73 7.07
C THR A 367 -12.13 7.72 8.17
N LYS A 368 -12.98 8.74 8.43
CA LYS A 368 -12.79 9.64 9.59
C LYS A 368 -12.67 8.86 10.91
N ASN A 369 -13.43 7.78 11.07
CA ASN A 369 -13.37 6.92 12.25
C ASN A 369 -12.06 6.13 12.32
N ALA A 370 -11.57 5.60 11.19
CA ALA A 370 -10.27 4.94 11.13
C ALA A 370 -9.14 5.89 11.54
N ILE A 371 -9.12 7.12 11.00
CA ILE A 371 -8.12 8.14 11.34
C ILE A 371 -8.19 8.53 12.83
N LYS A 372 -9.39 8.58 13.42
CA LYS A 372 -9.54 8.78 14.86
C LYS A 372 -8.97 7.60 15.65
N ALA A 373 -9.31 6.37 15.27
CA ALA A 373 -8.83 5.15 15.91
C ALA A 373 -7.30 5.00 15.85
N GLN A 374 -6.64 5.51 14.81
CA GLN A 374 -5.17 5.56 14.75
C GLN A 374 -4.55 6.32 15.93
N LYS A 375 -5.20 7.39 16.39
CA LYS A 375 -4.73 8.18 17.56
C LYS A 375 -5.01 7.49 18.89
N GLU A 376 -5.91 6.51 18.89
CA GLU A 376 -6.35 5.77 20.08
C GLU A 376 -5.63 4.41 20.22
N ILE A 377 -4.85 3.98 19.22
CA ILE A 377 -4.19 2.66 19.22
C ILE A 377 -3.26 2.47 20.43
N GLU A 378 -2.60 3.54 20.87
CA GLU A 378 -1.70 3.52 22.05
C GLU A 378 -2.44 3.16 23.35
N LEU A 379 -3.76 3.37 23.43
CA LEU A 379 -4.55 3.04 24.62
C LEU A 379 -4.60 1.53 24.90
N ILE A 380 -4.44 0.71 23.84
CA ILE A 380 -4.55 -0.76 23.93
C ILE A 380 -3.20 -1.47 23.86
N GLN A 381 -2.09 -0.77 23.57
CA GLN A 381 -0.78 -1.41 23.47
C GLN A 381 -0.31 -1.97 24.82
N GLY A 382 0.16 -3.23 24.81
CA GLY A 382 0.69 -3.93 25.98
C GLY A 382 -0.36 -4.38 26.99
N LYS A 383 -1.63 -3.97 26.83
CA LYS A 383 -2.73 -4.42 27.69
C LYS A 383 -2.97 -5.91 27.48
N ASN A 384 -3.16 -6.64 28.58
CA ASN A 384 -3.30 -8.10 28.57
C ASN A 384 -2.18 -8.80 27.77
N ASN A 385 -0.95 -8.26 27.85
CA ASN A 385 0.22 -8.74 27.12
C ASN A 385 0.04 -8.85 25.60
N THR A 386 -0.84 -8.01 25.04
CA THR A 386 -1.19 -7.99 23.61
C THR A 386 -0.69 -6.72 22.96
N TRP A 387 -0.09 -6.85 21.78
CA TRP A 387 0.43 -5.73 21.00
C TRP A 387 -0.13 -5.79 19.60
N PHE A 388 -0.39 -4.64 18.98
CA PHE A 388 -0.97 -4.56 17.64
C PHE A 388 -0.03 -3.76 16.73
N CYS A 389 0.28 -4.30 15.56
CA CYS A 389 1.05 -3.61 14.53
C CYS A 389 0.51 -3.93 13.14
N GLY A 390 0.60 -2.96 12.24
CA GLY A 390 0.09 -3.06 10.88
C GLY A 390 0.03 -1.71 10.19
N ALA A 391 0.07 -1.73 8.86
CA ALA A 391 0.04 -0.51 8.03
C ALA A 391 -1.24 0.33 8.21
N TYR A 392 -2.32 -0.27 8.73
CA TYR A 392 -3.59 0.42 9.04
C TYR A 392 -3.44 1.52 10.12
N GLN A 393 -2.33 1.55 10.86
CA GLN A 393 -2.07 2.57 11.88
C GLN A 393 -1.69 3.94 11.31
N ARG A 394 -1.42 4.07 10.00
CA ARG A 394 -1.18 5.36 9.31
C ARG A 394 -1.76 5.39 7.89
N TYR A 395 -0.96 5.49 6.83
CA TYR A 395 -1.44 5.70 5.47
C TYR A 395 -1.61 4.40 4.68
N GLY A 396 -1.33 3.23 5.28
CA GLY A 396 -1.45 1.94 4.62
C GLY A 396 -0.22 1.52 3.82
N PHE A 397 0.89 2.24 3.93
CA PHE A 397 2.11 1.96 3.17
C PHE A 397 3.08 1.05 3.93
N HIS A 398 4.09 0.58 3.21
CA HIS A 398 5.11 -0.34 3.74
C HIS A 398 5.88 0.24 4.92
N GLU A 399 6.24 1.53 4.85
CA GLU A 399 6.91 2.26 5.94
C GLU A 399 6.02 2.33 7.18
N ASP A 400 4.70 2.50 7.03
CA ASP A 400 3.76 2.55 8.14
C ASP A 400 3.68 1.19 8.85
N GLY A 401 3.63 0.12 8.05
CA GLY A 401 3.70 -1.24 8.54
C GLY A 401 5.00 -1.48 9.31
N MET A 402 6.14 -1.10 8.74
CA MET A 402 7.44 -1.25 9.38
C MET A 402 7.53 -0.45 10.69
N MET A 403 7.13 0.82 10.68
CA MET A 403 7.11 1.70 11.85
C MET A 403 6.32 1.10 13.00
N SER A 404 5.12 0.57 12.72
CA SER A 404 4.30 -0.04 13.78
C SER A 404 4.94 -1.28 14.41
N GLY A 405 5.65 -2.10 13.63
CA GLY A 405 6.38 -3.27 14.15
C GLY A 405 7.61 -2.86 14.98
N VAL A 406 8.34 -1.83 14.54
CA VAL A 406 9.46 -1.26 15.28
C VAL A 406 9.01 -0.68 16.62
N ASN A 407 7.88 0.03 16.67
CA ASN A 407 7.34 0.58 17.91
C ASN A 407 7.01 -0.52 18.92
N VAL A 408 6.36 -1.61 18.48
CA VAL A 408 6.07 -2.76 19.36
C VAL A 408 7.37 -3.39 19.89
N ALA A 409 8.39 -3.55 19.05
CA ALA A 409 9.68 -4.08 19.49
C ALA A 409 10.34 -3.19 20.56
N LYS A 410 10.27 -1.86 20.40
CA LYS A 410 10.79 -0.89 21.37
C LYS A 410 10.08 -0.95 22.72
N GLU A 411 8.75 -1.01 22.73
CA GLU A 411 7.96 -1.17 23.96
C GLU A 411 8.27 -2.50 24.68
N LEU A 412 8.68 -3.53 23.92
CA LEU A 412 9.15 -4.80 24.45
C LEU A 412 10.66 -4.81 24.80
N GLY A 413 11.32 -3.65 24.73
CA GLY A 413 12.70 -3.45 25.20
C GLY A 413 13.79 -3.74 24.16
N VAL A 414 13.46 -3.73 22.86
CA VAL A 414 14.43 -3.93 21.78
C VAL A 414 14.47 -2.73 20.84
N ASP A 415 15.66 -2.12 20.72
CA ASP A 415 15.90 -0.99 19.85
C ASP A 415 16.23 -1.38 18.40
N LEU A 416 16.08 -0.40 17.50
CA LEU A 416 16.39 -0.55 16.08
C LEU A 416 17.92 -0.41 15.87
N PRO A 417 18.62 -1.43 15.32
CA PRO A 417 20.09 -1.42 15.31
C PRO A 417 20.72 -0.47 14.27
N TRP A 418 19.94 0.05 13.32
CA TRP A 418 20.40 0.97 12.27
C TRP A 418 19.77 2.36 12.37
N GLN A 419 19.22 2.73 13.52
CA GLN A 419 18.83 4.12 13.73
C GLN A 419 20.11 4.94 13.96
N GLU A 420 20.62 5.57 12.88
CA GLU A 420 21.67 6.58 13.01
C GLU A 420 21.17 7.70 13.93
N SER A 421 22.04 8.13 14.85
CA SER A 421 21.77 9.12 15.91
C SER A 421 21.51 10.52 15.36
#